data_AF-A0A969P2Z9-F1
#
_entry.id   AF-A0A969P2Z9-F1
#
_cell.length_a   1.000
_cell.length_b   1.000
_cell.length_c   1.000
_cell.angle_alpha   90.00
_cell.angle_beta   90.00
_cell.angle_gamma   90.00
#
_symmetry.space_group_name_H-M   'P 1'
#
loop_
_entity.id
_entity.type
_entity.pdbx_description
1 polymer ?
#
loop_
_entity_poly.entity_id
_entity_poly.type
_entity_poly.pdbx_seq_one_letter_code
_entity_poly.pdbx_strand_id
1 'polypeptide(L)'
;MHEPFTIRFAQGSTAVGLQASDLMDVEEFIRKQGFQVPCPVIVVIGGAKGLQRYHIDKLRSLLVNVIAPVAETLNAVVIDGGTDTGIMRMMGTARQETRSTFPLIGVLPIGVATLPAAPPPSPAAAPLEPHHTHFILTPGYQWGDESPWIAAIASILSKGAPTVTVLINGGEVTWQDASESVRVGRPIVAVEDSGRAADALVSALNGQVTDERATGILASGLLKVASLGSDNGLADAIRKILVVN
;
A
#
# COMPACT_ATOMS: atom_id res chain seq x y z
N MET A 1 -20.81 15.45 1.11
CA MET A 1 -20.60 14.00 1.17
C MET A 1 -20.82 13.42 -0.21
N HIS A 2 -19.80 12.79 -0.77
CA HIS A 2 -19.86 12.23 -2.12
C HIS A 2 -20.37 10.79 -2.04
N GLU A 3 -21.37 10.45 -2.86
CA GLU A 3 -21.87 9.07 -2.92
C GLU A 3 -20.84 8.15 -3.62
N PRO A 4 -20.73 6.87 -3.18
CA PRO A 4 -19.92 5.89 -3.87
C PRO A 4 -20.37 5.71 -5.33
N PHE A 5 -19.42 5.49 -6.23
CA PHE A 5 -19.70 5.27 -7.66
C PHE A 5 -19.04 3.99 -8.17
N THR A 6 -19.59 3.40 -9.23
CA THR A 6 -19.00 2.22 -9.86
C THR A 6 -17.97 2.63 -10.90
N ILE A 7 -16.74 2.15 -10.75
CA ILE A 7 -15.69 2.22 -11.76
C ILE A 7 -15.78 0.98 -12.63
N ARG A 8 -15.82 1.15 -13.96
CA ARG A 8 -15.88 0.05 -14.93
C ARG A 8 -14.63 0.06 -15.80
N PHE A 9 -13.86 -1.01 -15.77
CA PHE A 9 -12.64 -1.15 -16.57
C PHE A 9 -12.93 -1.77 -17.93
N ALA A 10 -12.09 -1.49 -18.92
CA ALA A 10 -12.24 -2.00 -20.29
C ALA A 10 -12.26 -3.53 -20.36
N GLN A 11 -11.57 -4.21 -19.43
CA GLN A 11 -11.53 -5.67 -19.31
C GLN A 11 -12.77 -6.28 -18.62
N GLY A 12 -13.77 -5.46 -18.27
CA GLY A 12 -15.03 -5.91 -17.67
C GLY A 12 -15.04 -5.99 -16.14
N SER A 13 -13.89 -5.85 -15.47
CA SER A 13 -13.84 -5.74 -14.00
C SER A 13 -14.47 -4.43 -13.52
N THR A 14 -14.93 -4.44 -12.27
CA THR A 14 -15.52 -3.27 -11.62
C THR A 14 -14.94 -3.06 -10.23
N ALA A 15 -14.86 -1.80 -9.82
CA ALA A 15 -14.48 -1.38 -8.48
C ALA A 15 -15.48 -0.35 -7.95
N VAL A 16 -15.50 -0.13 -6.63
CA VAL A 16 -16.26 0.95 -6.01
C VAL A 16 -15.33 2.14 -5.70
N GLY A 17 -15.63 3.30 -6.25
CA GLY A 17 -14.91 4.55 -6.02
C GLY A 17 -15.60 5.46 -5.01
N LEU A 18 -14.80 6.20 -4.25
CA LEU A 18 -15.20 7.34 -3.43
C LEU A 18 -14.30 8.52 -3.79
N GLN A 19 -14.89 9.70 -4.03
CA GLN A 19 -14.13 10.95 -4.03
C GLN A 19 -14.26 11.59 -2.65
N ALA A 20 -13.24 11.46 -1.80
CA ALA A 20 -13.27 11.94 -0.43
C ALA A 20 -12.89 13.42 -0.36
N SER A 21 -13.61 14.20 0.44
CA SER A 21 -13.25 15.58 0.80
C SER A 21 -12.54 15.65 2.14
N ASP A 22 -12.93 14.79 3.08
CA ASP A 22 -12.36 14.65 4.41
C ASP A 22 -12.40 13.18 4.87
N LEU A 23 -11.89 12.91 6.08
CA LEU A 23 -11.90 11.56 6.66
C LEU A 23 -13.31 11.08 7.05
N MET A 24 -14.29 11.98 7.23
CA MET A 24 -15.65 11.57 7.55
C MET A 24 -16.34 10.91 6.36
N ASP A 25 -16.08 11.41 5.14
CA ASP A 25 -16.51 10.74 3.91
C ASP A 25 -15.98 9.30 3.86
N VAL A 26 -14.73 9.07 4.31
CA VAL A 26 -14.11 7.74 4.30
C VAL A 26 -14.70 6.83 5.38
N GLU A 27 -14.90 7.32 6.60
CA GLU A 27 -15.55 6.55 7.67
C GLU A 27 -16.95 6.09 7.27
N GLU A 28 -17.72 6.99 6.65
CA GLU A 28 -19.06 6.65 6.17
C GLU A 28 -19.01 5.67 5.00
N PHE A 29 -18.08 5.83 4.07
CA PHE A 29 -17.85 4.89 2.98
C PHE A 29 -17.56 3.48 3.50
N ILE A 30 -16.61 3.36 4.43
CA ILE A 30 -16.23 2.09 5.06
C ILE A 30 -17.46 1.43 5.71
N ARG A 31 -18.28 2.21 6.43
CA ARG A 31 -19.53 1.73 7.04
C ARG A 31 -20.55 1.29 5.98
N LYS A 32 -20.78 2.08 4.93
CA LYS A 32 -21.77 1.80 3.87
C LYS A 32 -21.38 0.58 3.02
N GLN A 33 -20.08 0.37 2.77
CA GLN A 33 -19.59 -0.79 2.01
C GLN A 33 -19.50 -2.08 2.84
N GLY A 34 -19.76 -2.01 4.16
CA GLY A 34 -19.80 -3.20 5.02
C GLY A 34 -18.43 -3.81 5.30
N PHE A 35 -17.36 -2.99 5.31
CA PHE A 35 -16.04 -3.46 5.73
C PHE A 35 -16.10 -3.99 7.17
N GLN A 36 -15.38 -5.09 7.41
CA GLN A 36 -15.17 -5.57 8.77
C GLN A 36 -14.22 -4.63 9.50
N VAL A 37 -14.68 -4.07 10.61
CA VAL A 37 -13.92 -3.14 11.43
C VAL A 37 -14.17 -3.51 12.91
N PRO A 38 -13.14 -3.69 13.74
CA PRO A 38 -11.71 -3.65 13.41
C PRO A 38 -11.26 -4.83 12.53
N CYS A 39 -10.28 -4.63 11.65
CA CYS A 39 -9.62 -5.71 10.88
C CYS A 39 -8.10 -5.52 10.78
N PRO A 40 -7.33 -6.59 10.53
CA PRO A 40 -5.91 -6.44 10.20
C PRO A 40 -5.72 -5.63 8.91
N VAL A 41 -4.72 -4.74 8.87
CA VAL A 41 -4.43 -3.92 7.68
C VAL A 41 -2.97 -4.06 7.25
N ILE A 42 -2.77 -4.37 5.97
CA ILE A 42 -1.45 -4.36 5.31
C ILE A 42 -1.40 -3.15 4.38
N VAL A 43 -0.53 -2.21 4.66
CA VAL A 43 -0.22 -1.11 3.73
C VAL A 43 0.99 -1.54 2.89
N VAL A 44 0.89 -1.50 1.57
CA VAL A 44 2.00 -1.79 0.66
C VAL A 44 2.46 -0.50 0.02
N ILE A 45 3.71 -0.10 0.28
CA ILE A 45 4.28 1.14 -0.25
C ILE A 45 5.58 0.85 -0.99
N GLY A 46 5.89 1.71 -1.96
CA GLY A 46 7.10 1.56 -2.75
C GLY A 46 6.97 2.08 -4.18
N GLY A 47 7.97 1.77 -5.00
CA GLY A 47 7.82 1.89 -6.45
C GLY A 47 8.68 0.87 -7.20
N ALA A 48 8.26 0.51 -8.41
CA ALA A 48 9.04 -0.41 -9.24
C ALA A 48 10.09 0.27 -10.13
N LYS A 49 10.15 1.61 -10.13
CA LYS A 49 11.13 2.36 -10.92
C LYS A 49 12.55 1.97 -10.52
N GLY A 50 13.39 1.66 -11.50
CA GLY A 50 14.80 1.29 -11.26
C GLY A 50 15.01 -0.12 -10.70
N LEU A 51 13.98 -0.96 -10.62
CA LEU A 51 14.17 -2.38 -10.30
C LEU A 51 14.85 -3.12 -11.45
N GLN A 52 15.86 -3.93 -11.11
CA GLN A 52 16.46 -4.87 -12.06
C GLN A 52 15.51 -6.06 -12.30
N ARG A 53 15.60 -6.71 -13.48
CA ARG A 53 14.71 -7.82 -13.85
C ARG A 53 14.68 -8.94 -12.82
N TYR A 54 15.83 -9.34 -12.29
CA TYR A 54 15.92 -10.35 -11.24
C TYR A 54 15.14 -9.98 -9.96
N HIS A 55 15.10 -8.70 -9.60
CA HIS A 55 14.32 -8.21 -8.46
C HIS A 55 12.82 -8.17 -8.76
N ILE A 56 12.41 -8.03 -10.03
CA ILE A 56 11.01 -8.07 -10.43
C ILE A 56 10.42 -9.47 -10.21
N ASP A 57 11.14 -10.53 -10.59
CA ASP A 57 10.64 -11.91 -10.41
C ASP A 57 10.51 -12.28 -8.93
N LYS A 58 11.48 -11.89 -8.11
CA LYS A 58 11.39 -12.08 -6.65
C LYS A 58 10.27 -11.26 -6.02
N LEU A 59 10.12 -10.01 -6.43
CA LEU A 59 9.04 -9.16 -5.95
C LEU A 59 7.68 -9.74 -6.32
N ARG A 60 7.53 -10.24 -7.55
CA ARG A 60 6.33 -10.96 -7.97
C ARG A 60 6.08 -12.17 -7.07
N SER A 61 7.10 -12.99 -6.80
CA SER A 61 7.00 -14.13 -5.86
C SER A 61 6.51 -13.65 -4.49
N LEU A 62 7.08 -12.56 -3.98
CA LEU A 62 6.70 -11.98 -2.69
C LEU A 62 5.21 -11.61 -2.64
N LEU A 63 4.70 -10.94 -3.67
CA LEU A 63 3.30 -10.50 -3.69
C LEU A 63 2.33 -11.69 -3.86
N VAL A 64 2.68 -12.65 -4.72
CA VAL A 64 1.85 -13.82 -5.06
C VAL A 64 1.88 -14.89 -3.97
N ASN A 65 3.05 -15.20 -3.40
CA ASN A 65 3.23 -16.31 -2.47
C ASN A 65 3.19 -15.89 -1.00
N VAL A 66 3.35 -14.59 -0.70
CA VAL A 66 3.37 -14.09 0.68
C VAL A 66 2.25 -13.10 0.94
N ILE A 67 2.27 -11.91 0.34
CA ILE A 67 1.36 -10.83 0.75
C ILE A 67 -0.10 -11.19 0.48
N ALA A 68 -0.45 -11.62 -0.74
CA ALA A 68 -1.82 -11.99 -1.06
C ALA A 68 -2.34 -13.17 -0.21
N PRO A 69 -1.61 -14.30 -0.07
CA PRO A 69 -2.05 -15.40 0.80
C PRO A 69 -2.18 -15.03 2.28
N VAL A 70 -1.28 -14.18 2.81
CA VAL A 70 -1.37 -13.71 4.21
C VAL A 70 -2.59 -12.82 4.38
N ALA A 71 -2.83 -11.88 3.48
CA ALA A 71 -4.01 -11.02 3.52
C ALA A 71 -5.30 -11.84 3.48
N GLU A 72 -5.39 -12.83 2.58
CA GLU A 72 -6.54 -13.73 2.49
C GLU A 72 -6.74 -14.54 3.78
N THR A 73 -5.67 -15.18 4.28
CA THR A 73 -5.73 -16.03 5.48
C THR A 73 -6.23 -15.27 6.71
N LEU A 74 -5.84 -13.99 6.82
CA LEU A 74 -6.14 -13.16 7.99
C LEU A 74 -7.39 -12.30 7.81
N ASN A 75 -8.10 -12.40 6.67
CA ASN A 75 -9.16 -11.47 6.28
C ASN A 75 -8.72 -10.00 6.42
N ALA A 76 -7.46 -9.71 6.05
CA ALA A 76 -6.88 -8.39 6.15
C ALA A 76 -7.35 -7.49 5.00
N VAL A 77 -7.34 -6.19 5.21
CA VAL A 77 -7.46 -5.21 4.11
C VAL A 77 -6.07 -4.83 3.63
N VAL A 78 -5.88 -4.80 2.31
CA VAL A 78 -4.65 -4.30 1.69
C VAL A 78 -4.89 -2.90 1.14
N ILE A 79 -3.98 -1.96 1.44
CA ILE A 79 -4.04 -0.57 0.97
C ILE A 79 -2.73 -0.22 0.26
N ASP A 80 -2.83 0.34 -0.94
CA ASP A 80 -1.70 0.91 -1.68
C ASP A 80 -2.12 2.14 -2.51
N GLY A 81 -1.24 2.62 -3.40
CA GLY A 81 -1.48 3.80 -4.26
C GLY A 81 -2.43 3.60 -5.44
N GLY A 82 -2.95 2.40 -5.70
CA GLY A 82 -4.02 2.10 -6.67
C GLY A 82 -3.69 2.25 -8.15
N THR A 83 -2.49 2.66 -8.55
CA THR A 83 -2.17 2.90 -9.96
C THR A 83 -1.80 1.62 -10.71
N ASP A 84 -2.11 1.57 -12.00
CA ASP A 84 -1.66 0.51 -12.91
C ASP A 84 -0.18 0.69 -13.27
N THR A 85 0.67 0.87 -12.27
CA THR A 85 2.12 1.00 -12.44
C THR A 85 2.85 0.32 -11.29
N GLY A 86 4.02 -0.25 -11.61
CA GLY A 86 4.94 -0.80 -10.63
C GLY A 86 4.33 -1.78 -9.63
N ILE A 87 4.55 -1.54 -8.34
CA ILE A 87 4.14 -2.46 -7.25
C ILE A 87 2.62 -2.59 -7.19
N MET A 88 1.88 -1.50 -7.36
CA MET A 88 0.42 -1.49 -7.30
C MET A 88 -0.17 -2.39 -8.40
N ARG A 89 0.34 -2.31 -9.64
CA ARG A 89 0.02 -3.27 -10.72
C ARG A 89 0.31 -4.71 -10.31
N MET A 90 1.49 -4.97 -9.78
CA MET A 90 1.89 -6.34 -9.40
C MET A 90 1.03 -6.87 -8.24
N MET A 91 0.60 -6.02 -7.30
CA MET A 91 -0.26 -6.40 -6.18
C MET A 91 -1.67 -6.76 -6.68
N GLY A 92 -2.25 -5.94 -7.56
CA GLY A 92 -3.51 -6.25 -8.22
C GLY A 92 -3.47 -7.56 -9.02
N THR A 93 -2.40 -7.75 -9.79
CA THR A 93 -2.17 -9.01 -10.53
C THR A 93 -2.01 -10.20 -9.57
N ALA A 94 -1.24 -10.05 -8.49
CA ALA A 94 -1.06 -11.12 -7.51
C ALA A 94 -2.37 -11.51 -6.80
N ARG A 95 -3.22 -10.53 -6.47
CA ARG A 95 -4.56 -10.78 -5.94
C ARG A 95 -5.41 -11.58 -6.93
N GLN A 96 -5.37 -11.22 -8.22
CA GLN A 96 -6.09 -11.94 -9.27
C GLN A 96 -5.57 -13.38 -9.44
N GLU A 97 -4.25 -13.56 -9.55
CA GLU A 97 -3.62 -14.87 -9.78
C GLU A 97 -3.89 -15.86 -8.65
N THR A 98 -3.86 -15.38 -7.41
CA THR A 98 -4.17 -16.18 -6.22
C THR A 98 -5.67 -16.39 -6.01
N ARG A 99 -6.53 -15.72 -6.79
CA ARG A 99 -7.98 -15.68 -6.63
C ARG A 99 -8.41 -15.23 -5.23
N SER A 100 -7.59 -14.38 -4.62
CA SER A 100 -7.85 -13.85 -3.28
C SER A 100 -9.04 -12.89 -3.30
N THR A 101 -9.79 -12.88 -2.21
CA THR A 101 -11.03 -12.12 -2.07
C THR A 101 -10.90 -10.91 -1.15
N PHE A 102 -9.79 -10.79 -0.39
CA PHE A 102 -9.54 -9.65 0.49
C PHE A 102 -9.77 -8.29 -0.22
N PRO A 103 -10.28 -7.26 0.51
CA PRO A 103 -10.39 -5.93 -0.06
C PRO A 103 -9.01 -5.34 -0.35
N LEU A 104 -8.80 -4.94 -1.61
CA LEU A 104 -7.65 -4.18 -2.07
C LEU A 104 -8.10 -2.77 -2.42
N ILE A 105 -7.64 -1.79 -1.64
CA ILE A 105 -8.04 -0.38 -1.69
C ILE A 105 -6.90 0.46 -2.25
N GLY A 106 -7.15 1.12 -3.38
CA GLY A 106 -6.24 2.09 -3.96
C GLY A 106 -6.55 3.49 -3.44
N VAL A 107 -5.58 4.16 -2.84
CA VAL A 107 -5.72 5.53 -2.33
C VAL A 107 -4.79 6.43 -3.12
N LEU A 108 -5.32 7.44 -3.79
CA LEU A 108 -4.52 8.35 -4.61
C LEU A 108 -5.20 9.70 -4.83
N PRO A 109 -4.44 10.76 -5.12
CA PRO A 109 -4.99 12.09 -5.32
C PRO A 109 -5.74 12.18 -6.65
N ILE A 110 -6.90 12.85 -6.62
CA ILE A 110 -7.76 12.99 -7.79
C ILE A 110 -7.04 13.66 -8.98
N GLY A 111 -6.12 14.60 -8.73
CA GLY A 111 -5.39 15.32 -9.79
C GLY A 111 -4.32 14.49 -10.53
N VAL A 112 -4.02 13.28 -10.07
CA VAL A 112 -3.09 12.35 -10.72
C VAL A 112 -3.72 10.98 -11.01
N ALA A 113 -5.04 10.84 -10.79
CA ALA A 113 -5.79 9.61 -11.06
C ALA A 113 -6.46 9.67 -12.43
N THR A 114 -6.05 8.79 -13.35
CA THR A 114 -6.74 8.63 -14.65
C THR A 114 -7.84 7.57 -14.52
N LEU A 115 -9.09 8.03 -14.45
CA LEU A 115 -10.26 7.16 -14.42
C LEU A 115 -10.49 6.46 -15.77
N PRO A 116 -11.05 5.23 -15.79
CA PRO A 116 -11.42 4.57 -17.04
C PRO A 116 -12.36 5.43 -17.89
N ALA A 117 -12.10 5.46 -19.20
CA ALA A 117 -12.84 6.26 -20.19
C ALA A 117 -12.83 7.79 -19.96
N ALA A 118 -11.96 8.30 -19.07
CA ALA A 118 -11.69 9.72 -18.91
C ALA A 118 -10.29 10.08 -19.44
N PRO A 119 -10.09 11.30 -19.96
CA PRO A 119 -8.74 11.79 -20.24
C PRO A 119 -7.92 11.93 -18.95
N PRO A 120 -6.59 11.80 -19.02
CA PRO A 120 -5.73 12.00 -17.86
C PRO A 120 -5.85 13.46 -17.35
N PRO A 121 -6.01 13.69 -16.03
CA PRO A 121 -6.16 15.03 -15.47
C PRO A 121 -4.87 15.87 -15.54
N SER A 122 -3.71 15.22 -15.68
CA SER A 122 -2.41 15.86 -15.82
C SER A 122 -1.43 14.97 -16.58
N PRO A 123 -0.31 15.50 -17.13
CA PRO A 123 0.71 14.70 -17.79
C PRO A 123 1.41 13.67 -16.89
N ALA A 124 1.39 13.88 -15.58
CA ALA A 124 1.97 12.99 -14.58
C ALA A 124 0.97 11.96 -14.04
N ALA A 125 -0.28 12.00 -14.49
CA ALA A 125 -1.34 11.12 -14.03
C ALA A 125 -1.11 9.67 -14.47
N ALA A 126 -1.55 8.72 -13.65
CA ALA A 126 -1.48 7.30 -13.94
C ALA A 126 -2.88 6.66 -13.95
N PRO A 127 -3.12 5.67 -14.81
CA PRO A 127 -4.37 4.91 -14.81
C PRO A 127 -4.56 4.14 -13.50
N LEU A 128 -5.82 3.96 -13.11
CA LEU A 128 -6.20 3.05 -12.02
C LEU A 128 -5.91 1.60 -12.39
N GLU A 129 -5.49 0.80 -11.41
CA GLU A 129 -5.23 -0.63 -11.58
C GLU A 129 -6.53 -1.45 -11.57
N PRO A 130 -6.78 -2.32 -12.57
CA PRO A 130 -8.09 -2.90 -12.79
C PRO A 130 -8.47 -4.10 -11.90
N HIS A 131 -7.59 -4.56 -11.02
CA HIS A 131 -7.80 -5.66 -10.07
C HIS A 131 -8.00 -5.19 -8.61
N HIS A 132 -7.89 -3.89 -8.37
CA HIS A 132 -8.34 -3.26 -7.14
C HIS A 132 -9.86 -3.34 -7.00
N THR A 133 -10.30 -3.48 -5.75
CA THR A 133 -11.73 -3.62 -5.42
C THR A 133 -12.38 -2.28 -5.11
N HIS A 134 -11.62 -1.37 -4.50
CA HIS A 134 -12.10 -0.07 -4.06
C HIS A 134 -11.06 1.00 -4.37
N PHE A 135 -11.53 2.23 -4.58
CA PHE A 135 -10.70 3.41 -4.76
C PHE A 135 -11.17 4.54 -3.88
N ILE A 136 -10.23 5.20 -3.20
CA ILE A 136 -10.48 6.43 -2.46
C ILE A 136 -9.63 7.53 -3.11
N LEU A 137 -10.31 8.41 -3.85
CA LEU A 137 -9.72 9.54 -4.54
C LEU A 137 -9.68 10.73 -3.57
N THR A 138 -8.49 11.08 -3.12
CA THR A 138 -8.27 12.12 -2.10
C THR A 138 -8.13 13.49 -2.75
N PRO A 139 -8.30 14.59 -2.00
CA PRO A 139 -7.87 15.90 -2.44
C PRO A 139 -6.35 15.90 -2.69
N GLY A 140 -5.92 16.58 -3.75
CA GLY A 140 -4.51 16.68 -4.13
C GLY A 140 -4.28 16.59 -5.62
N TYR A 141 -3.10 17.05 -6.04
CA TYR A 141 -2.71 17.17 -7.45
C TYR A 141 -1.30 16.64 -7.72
N GLN A 142 -0.62 16.12 -6.70
CA GLN A 142 0.74 15.63 -6.79
C GLN A 142 0.87 14.29 -6.07
N TRP A 143 1.73 13.42 -6.58
CA TRP A 143 2.08 12.19 -5.89
C TRP A 143 2.66 12.48 -4.50
N GLY A 144 2.13 11.82 -3.48
CA GLY A 144 2.47 12.04 -2.08
C GLY A 144 1.41 12.80 -1.29
N ASP A 145 0.49 13.53 -1.94
CA ASP A 145 -0.65 14.19 -1.27
C ASP A 145 -1.55 13.17 -0.54
N GLU A 146 -1.55 11.91 -1.00
CA GLU A 146 -2.28 10.77 -0.44
C GLU A 146 -1.61 10.13 0.78
N SER A 147 -0.31 10.37 1.05
CA SER A 147 0.43 9.65 2.10
C SER A 147 -0.24 9.76 3.49
N PRO A 148 -0.69 10.95 3.95
CA PRO A 148 -1.40 11.08 5.22
C PRO A 148 -2.76 10.36 5.20
N TRP A 149 -3.41 10.27 4.03
CA TRP A 149 -4.68 9.57 3.86
C TRP A 149 -4.49 8.06 3.94
N ILE A 150 -3.50 7.48 3.27
CA ILE A 150 -3.16 6.05 3.39
C ILE A 150 -2.98 5.70 4.86
N ALA A 151 -2.22 6.50 5.60
CA ALA A 151 -2.00 6.27 7.02
C ALA A 151 -3.27 6.38 7.86
N ALA A 152 -4.10 7.40 7.63
CA ALA A 152 -5.36 7.59 8.36
C ALA A 152 -6.39 6.51 8.05
N ILE A 153 -6.57 6.13 6.79
CA ILE A 153 -7.55 5.13 6.34
C ILE A 153 -7.22 3.75 6.92
N ALA A 154 -5.94 3.37 6.91
CA ALA A 154 -5.49 2.15 7.58
C ALA A 154 -5.79 2.17 9.10
N SER A 155 -5.66 3.33 9.77
CA SER A 155 -6.01 3.47 11.19
C SER A 155 -7.54 3.40 11.43
N ILE A 156 -8.35 3.96 10.52
CA ILE A 156 -9.83 3.88 10.57
C ILE A 156 -10.31 2.44 10.41
N LEU A 157 -9.71 1.66 9.50
CA LEU A 157 -10.07 0.26 9.27
C LEU A 157 -9.60 -0.65 10.41
N SER A 158 -8.40 -0.41 10.92
CA SER A 158 -7.85 -1.24 11.99
C SER A 158 -8.52 -1.00 13.34
N LYS A 159 -8.89 0.24 13.71
CA LYS A 159 -9.45 0.59 15.04
C LYS A 159 -8.78 -0.16 16.20
N GLY A 160 -7.44 -0.22 16.18
CA GLY A 160 -6.64 -0.90 17.21
C GLY A 160 -6.31 -2.38 16.93
N ALA A 161 -6.90 -2.99 15.89
CA ALA A 161 -6.39 -4.25 15.36
C ALA A 161 -4.97 -4.07 14.77
N PRO A 162 -4.20 -5.17 14.67
CA PRO A 162 -2.85 -5.10 14.15
C PRO A 162 -2.76 -4.55 12.72
N THR A 163 -1.71 -3.76 12.47
CA THR A 163 -1.47 -3.15 11.17
C THR A 163 0.03 -3.08 10.90
N VAL A 164 0.42 -3.24 9.62
CA VAL A 164 1.81 -3.20 9.18
C VAL A 164 1.94 -2.48 7.84
N THR A 165 3.03 -1.74 7.66
CA THR A 165 3.46 -1.24 6.36
C THR A 165 4.57 -2.13 5.81
N VAL A 166 4.39 -2.69 4.63
CA VAL A 166 5.45 -3.38 3.87
C VAL A 166 6.05 -2.39 2.89
N LEU A 167 7.33 -2.08 3.06
CA LEU A 167 8.05 -1.10 2.26
C LEU A 167 8.99 -1.82 1.31
N ILE A 168 8.74 -1.65 0.01
CA ILE A 168 9.46 -2.34 -1.06
C ILE A 168 10.07 -1.30 -2.01
N ASN A 169 11.39 -1.35 -2.17
CA ASN A 169 12.14 -0.36 -2.94
C ASN A 169 11.79 1.06 -2.41
N GLY A 170 11.75 2.08 -3.28
CA GLY A 170 11.01 3.31 -2.99
C GLY A 170 11.64 4.57 -3.55
N GLY A 171 10.80 5.54 -3.87
CA GLY A 171 11.21 6.88 -4.27
C GLY A 171 10.92 7.91 -3.19
N GLU A 172 10.81 9.17 -3.59
CA GLU A 172 10.50 10.30 -2.69
C GLU A 172 9.21 10.07 -1.89
N VAL A 173 8.13 9.71 -2.59
CA VAL A 173 6.82 9.45 -1.97
C VAL A 173 6.89 8.33 -0.93
N THR A 174 7.69 7.30 -1.17
CA THR A 174 7.85 6.17 -0.24
C THR A 174 8.43 6.61 1.12
N TRP A 175 9.31 7.63 1.14
CA TRP A 175 9.81 8.19 2.40
C TRP A 175 8.72 8.94 3.16
N GLN A 176 7.83 9.63 2.45
CA GLN A 176 6.69 10.31 3.03
C GLN A 176 5.70 9.28 3.61
N ASP A 177 5.33 8.25 2.85
CA ASP A 177 4.48 7.14 3.31
C ASP A 177 5.04 6.44 4.56
N ALA A 178 6.35 6.20 4.58
CA ALA A 178 7.04 5.60 5.72
C ALA A 178 6.99 6.51 6.96
N SER A 179 7.22 7.81 6.77
CA SER A 179 7.13 8.80 7.85
C SER A 179 5.71 8.88 8.41
N GLU A 180 4.70 8.87 7.54
CA GLU A 180 3.29 8.86 7.92
C GLU A 180 2.88 7.58 8.66
N SER A 181 3.39 6.42 8.23
CA SER A 181 3.17 5.14 8.92
C SER A 181 3.73 5.17 10.35
N VAL A 182 4.97 5.63 10.51
CA VAL A 182 5.61 5.78 11.82
C VAL A 182 4.88 6.79 12.70
N ARG A 183 4.42 7.92 12.12
CA ARG A 183 3.69 8.97 12.84
C ARG A 183 2.42 8.44 13.52
N VAL A 184 1.74 7.48 12.89
CA VAL A 184 0.54 6.83 13.45
C VAL A 184 0.85 5.55 14.24
N GLY A 185 2.11 5.28 14.54
CA GLY A 185 2.54 4.13 15.35
C GLY A 185 2.53 2.79 14.61
N ARG A 186 2.49 2.78 13.27
CA ARG A 186 2.44 1.56 12.46
C ARG A 186 3.85 1.00 12.22
N PRO A 187 4.13 -0.26 12.59
CA PRO A 187 5.37 -0.94 12.24
C PRO A 187 5.61 -0.98 10.73
N ILE A 188 6.87 -0.81 10.34
CA ILE A 188 7.33 -0.96 8.95
C ILE A 188 8.17 -2.22 8.84
N VAL A 189 7.90 -3.05 7.83
CA VAL A 189 8.81 -4.11 7.39
C VAL A 189 9.43 -3.68 6.07
N ALA A 190 10.68 -3.23 6.11
CA ALA A 190 11.46 -2.93 4.91
C ALA A 190 11.98 -4.21 4.28
N VAL A 191 11.78 -4.35 2.97
CA VAL A 191 12.25 -5.52 2.21
C VAL A 191 13.68 -5.26 1.73
N GLU A 192 14.65 -5.88 2.36
CA GLU A 192 16.07 -5.83 1.98
C GLU A 192 16.28 -6.42 0.59
N ASP A 193 17.26 -5.87 -0.15
CA ASP A 193 17.60 -6.18 -1.54
C ASP A 193 16.50 -5.79 -2.55
N SER A 194 15.57 -4.92 -2.13
CA SER A 194 14.55 -4.39 -3.04
C SER A 194 14.91 -3.02 -3.61
N GLY A 195 15.94 -2.35 -3.11
CA GLY A 195 16.49 -1.10 -3.67
C GLY A 195 16.15 0.17 -2.89
N ARG A 196 16.86 1.25 -3.24
CA ARG A 196 16.57 2.65 -2.89
C ARG A 196 16.15 2.84 -1.42
N ALA A 197 14.93 3.33 -1.14
CA ALA A 197 14.50 3.68 0.21
C ALA A 197 14.51 2.48 1.17
N ALA A 198 14.12 1.29 0.70
CA ALA A 198 14.18 0.07 1.51
C ALA A 198 15.62 -0.25 1.94
N ASP A 199 16.56 -0.28 1.00
CA ASP A 199 17.96 -0.61 1.31
C ASP A 199 18.66 0.50 2.11
N ALA A 200 18.27 1.76 1.91
CA ALA A 200 18.75 2.88 2.73
C ALA A 200 18.29 2.75 4.19
N LEU A 201 17.04 2.33 4.44
CA LEU A 201 16.53 2.04 5.78
C LEU A 201 17.25 0.85 6.43
N VAL A 202 17.49 -0.21 5.66
CA VAL A 202 18.23 -1.39 6.13
C VAL A 202 19.69 -1.02 6.48
N SER A 203 20.36 -0.26 5.61
CA SER A 203 21.72 0.23 5.85
C SER A 203 21.79 1.08 7.12
N ALA A 204 20.82 1.98 7.29
CA ALA A 204 20.76 2.85 8.45
C ALA A 204 20.51 2.06 9.74
N LEU A 205 19.69 1.01 9.71
CA LEU A 205 19.49 0.09 10.85
C LEU A 205 20.79 -0.61 11.26
N ASN A 206 21.66 -0.88 10.30
CA ASN A 206 23.00 -1.45 10.51
C ASN A 206 24.07 -0.39 10.88
N GLY A 207 23.66 0.84 11.21
CA GLY A 207 24.54 1.93 11.62
C GLY A 207 25.17 2.71 10.46
N GLN A 208 24.77 2.44 9.21
CA GLN A 208 25.26 3.13 8.02
C GLN A 208 24.16 4.02 7.43
N VAL A 209 24.02 5.23 7.98
CA VAL A 209 23.03 6.20 7.50
C VAL A 209 23.48 6.77 6.15
N THR A 210 22.80 6.39 5.08
CA THR A 210 23.05 6.89 3.72
C THR A 210 22.07 7.98 3.29
N ASP A 211 20.98 8.18 4.05
CA ASP A 211 19.93 9.18 3.81
C ASP A 211 19.40 9.68 5.17
N GLU A 212 19.38 11.00 5.39
CA GLU A 212 19.00 11.59 6.68
C GLU A 212 17.56 11.28 7.09
N ARG A 213 16.66 11.05 6.11
CA ARG A 213 15.25 10.73 6.35
C ARG A 213 15.07 9.40 7.08
N ALA A 214 16.04 8.48 6.99
CA ALA A 214 16.04 7.23 7.74
C ALA A 214 16.08 7.44 9.25
N THR A 215 16.69 8.54 9.71
CA THR A 215 16.92 8.81 11.14
C THR A 215 15.62 8.87 11.93
N GLY A 216 14.61 9.58 11.42
CA GLY A 216 13.31 9.71 12.10
C GLY A 216 12.56 8.38 12.17
N ILE A 217 12.64 7.58 11.10
CA ILE A 217 12.03 6.24 11.04
C ILE A 217 12.73 5.29 12.01
N LEU A 218 14.06 5.31 12.09
CA LEU A 218 14.81 4.47 13.03
C LEU A 218 14.56 4.84 14.50
N ALA A 219 14.54 6.14 14.80
CA ALA A 219 14.32 6.64 16.16
C ALA A 219 12.95 6.21 16.73
N SER A 220 11.98 5.87 15.87
CA SER A 220 10.68 5.37 16.30
C SER A 220 10.73 3.95 16.90
N GLY A 221 11.76 3.16 16.60
CA GLY A 221 11.84 1.75 16.98
C GLY A 221 10.82 0.83 16.26
N LEU A 222 10.12 1.34 15.25
CA LEU A 222 9.06 0.62 14.52
C LEU A 222 9.54 -0.08 13.24
N LEU A 223 10.80 0.10 12.86
CA LEU A 223 11.38 -0.54 11.68
C LEU A 223 11.81 -1.99 11.97
N LYS A 224 11.37 -2.90 11.11
CA LYS A 224 11.84 -4.28 11.00
C LYS A 224 12.30 -4.55 9.58
N VAL A 225 13.07 -5.61 9.39
CA VAL A 225 13.64 -5.99 8.08
C VAL A 225 13.22 -7.42 7.73
N ALA A 226 12.95 -7.65 6.45
CA ALA A 226 12.80 -8.96 5.86
C ALA A 226 13.58 -9.03 4.55
N SER A 227 14.22 -10.17 4.25
CA SER A 227 14.98 -10.33 3.01
C SER A 227 14.06 -10.69 1.84
N LEU A 228 14.27 -10.06 0.68
CA LEU A 228 13.55 -10.36 -0.57
C LEU A 228 13.77 -11.81 -1.04
N GLY A 229 14.84 -12.49 -0.60
CA GLY A 229 15.12 -13.88 -0.94
C GLY A 229 14.49 -14.93 -0.02
N SER A 230 13.83 -14.51 1.06
CA SER A 230 13.25 -15.40 2.07
C SER A 230 11.75 -15.16 2.20
N ASP A 231 10.97 -15.84 1.36
CA ASP A 231 9.49 -15.77 1.37
C ASP A 231 8.94 -16.07 2.78
N ASN A 232 9.51 -17.08 3.46
CA ASN A 232 9.16 -17.41 4.85
C ASN A 232 9.51 -16.28 5.83
N GLY A 233 10.63 -15.58 5.62
CA GLY A 233 11.06 -14.48 6.48
C GLY A 233 10.09 -13.29 6.48
N LEU A 234 9.62 -12.87 5.31
CA LEU A 234 8.59 -11.81 5.24
C LEU A 234 7.24 -12.30 5.77
N ALA A 235 6.82 -13.51 5.39
CA ALA A 235 5.56 -14.08 5.86
C ALA A 235 5.51 -14.13 7.39
N ASP A 236 6.57 -14.61 8.03
CA ASP A 236 6.69 -14.68 9.48
C ASP A 236 6.73 -13.29 10.12
N ALA A 237 7.44 -12.33 9.51
CA ALA A 237 7.48 -10.96 10.02
C ALA A 237 6.09 -10.30 10.00
N ILE A 238 5.36 -10.43 8.89
CA ILE A 238 3.99 -9.92 8.76
C ILE A 238 3.06 -10.65 9.73
N ARG A 239 3.08 -11.99 9.77
CA ARG A 239 2.21 -12.78 10.65
C ARG A 239 2.48 -12.50 12.13
N LYS A 240 3.74 -12.36 12.55
CA LYS A 240 4.07 -11.99 13.95
C LYS A 240 3.52 -10.62 14.35
N ILE A 241 3.35 -9.71 13.40
CA ILE A 241 2.74 -8.41 13.65
C ILE A 241 1.22 -8.53 13.66
N LEU A 242 0.64 -9.23 12.66
CA LEU A 242 -0.80 -9.25 12.44
C LEU A 242 -1.56 -10.28 13.28
N VAL A 243 -0.88 -11.30 13.78
CA VAL A 243 -1.41 -12.30 14.71
C VAL A 243 -0.89 -11.92 16.09
N VAL A 244 -1.52 -10.92 16.70
CA VAL A 244 -1.33 -10.64 18.12
C VAL A 244 -2.22 -11.64 18.87
N ASN A 245 -1.60 -12.54 19.63
CA ASN A 245 -2.27 -13.45 20.56
C ASN A 245 -3.03 -12.67 21.66
#